data_AF-A0A941GRR3-F1
#
_entry.id   AF-A0A941GRR3-F1
#
_cell.length_a   1.000
_cell.length_b   1.000
_cell.length_c   1.000
_cell.angle_alpha   90.00
_cell.angle_beta   90.00
_cell.angle_gamma   90.00
#
_symmetry.space_group_name_H-M   'P 1'
#
loop_
_entity.id
_entity.type
_entity.pdbx_description
1 polymer ?
#
loop_
_entity_poly.entity_id
_entity_poly.type
_entity_poly.pdbx_seq_one_letter_code
_entity_poly.pdbx_strand_id
1 'polypeptide(L)'
;MRQNIIQARPERPVHPGEVIADILDDLEITQTQFAEILGISQQTVNEIIQGQQPITVDLAIRIGKALGNGHRLWLNLQQKVDVWDAWQVNEEEYEKVLTVV
;
A
#
# COMPACT_ATOMS: atom_id res chain seq x y z
N MET A 1 14.86 -7.53 -26.08
CA MET A 1 13.51 -6.92 -26.16
C MET A 1 13.43 -5.84 -25.10
N ARG A 2 13.58 -4.56 -25.46
CA ARG A 2 13.22 -3.45 -24.58
C ARG A 2 11.73 -3.21 -24.82
N GLN A 3 10.87 -3.65 -23.92
CA GLN A 3 9.48 -3.22 -23.95
C GLN A 3 9.48 -1.72 -23.70
N ASN A 4 8.82 -0.98 -24.59
CA ASN A 4 8.58 0.45 -24.43
C ASN A 4 7.87 0.66 -23.09
N ILE A 5 8.56 1.32 -22.15
CA ILE A 5 7.99 1.78 -20.88
C ILE A 5 7.20 3.06 -21.18
N ILE A 6 6.16 2.95 -22.01
CA ILE A 6 5.06 3.88 -21.91
C ILE A 6 4.17 3.20 -20.89
N GLN A 7 4.30 3.59 -19.61
CA GLN A 7 3.42 3.07 -18.57
C GLN A 7 1.99 3.42 -18.98
N ALA A 8 1.26 2.42 -19.48
CA ALA A 8 -0.18 2.52 -19.65
C ALA A 8 -0.81 2.83 -18.28
N ARG A 9 -1.96 3.51 -18.29
CA ARG A 9 -2.74 3.84 -17.08
C ARG A 9 -2.69 2.68 -16.07
N PRO A 10 -2.30 2.91 -14.82
CA PRO A 10 -2.18 1.84 -13.84
C PRO A 10 -3.53 1.15 -13.62
N GLU A 11 -3.52 -0.17 -13.55
CA GLU A 11 -4.67 -0.95 -13.09
C GLU A 11 -4.89 -0.75 -11.59
N ARG A 12 -6.13 -0.93 -11.12
CA ARG A 12 -6.47 -0.77 -9.70
C ARG A 12 -5.65 -1.76 -8.86
N PRO A 13 -4.77 -1.28 -7.97
CA PRO A 13 -3.95 -2.15 -7.14
C PRO A 13 -4.72 -2.65 -5.93
N VAL A 14 -4.23 -3.73 -5.33
CA VAL A 14 -4.69 -4.21 -4.01
C VAL A 14 -4.12 -3.27 -2.96
N HIS A 15 -4.97 -2.72 -2.08
CA HIS A 15 -4.52 -1.87 -0.99
C HIS A 15 -3.77 -2.70 0.06
N PRO A 16 -2.66 -2.21 0.66
CA PRO A 16 -1.98 -2.92 1.76
C PRO A 16 -2.91 -3.30 2.91
N GLY A 17 -3.92 -2.48 3.18
CA GLY A 17 -4.96 -2.72 4.18
C GLY A 17 -5.81 -3.96 3.91
N GLU A 18 -6.13 -4.25 2.63
CA GLU A 18 -6.83 -5.48 2.25
C GLU A 18 -5.95 -6.71 2.55
N VAL A 19 -4.67 -6.64 2.19
CA VAL A 19 -3.70 -7.71 2.49
C VAL A 19 -3.52 -7.92 4.00
N ILE A 20 -3.54 -6.83 4.79
CA ILE A 20 -3.48 -6.95 6.26
C ILE A 20 -4.74 -7.65 6.77
N ALA A 21 -5.94 -7.26 6.32
CA ALA A 21 -7.18 -7.86 6.75
C ALA A 21 -7.20 -9.38 6.49
N ASP A 22 -6.83 -9.82 5.29
CA ASP A 22 -6.73 -11.24 4.95
C ASP A 22 -5.75 -11.99 5.86
N ILE A 23 -4.60 -11.39 6.18
CA ILE A 23 -3.61 -11.97 7.10
C ILE A 23 -4.17 -12.07 8.53
N LEU A 24 -4.93 -11.07 9.00
CA LEU A 24 -5.53 -11.11 10.33
C LEU A 24 -6.57 -12.23 10.43
N ASP A 25 -7.38 -12.40 9.38
CA ASP A 25 -8.38 -13.46 9.28
C ASP A 25 -7.71 -14.85 9.25
N ASP A 26 -6.67 -15.04 8.43
CA ASP A 26 -5.91 -16.30 8.34
C ASP A 26 -5.20 -16.67 9.66
N LEU A 27 -4.75 -15.68 10.42
CA LEU A 27 -4.09 -15.87 11.72
C LEU A 27 -5.07 -15.92 12.90
N GLU A 28 -6.37 -15.71 12.67
CA GLU A 28 -7.42 -15.60 13.69
C GLU A 28 -7.08 -14.58 14.79
N ILE A 29 -6.46 -13.45 14.43
CA ILE A 29 -6.13 -12.36 15.36
C ILE A 29 -6.94 -11.10 15.08
N THR A 30 -7.31 -10.40 16.13
CA THR A 30 -8.05 -9.14 16.03
C THR A 30 -7.14 -7.97 15.64
N GLN A 31 -7.73 -6.91 15.10
CA GLN A 31 -7.02 -5.64 14.86
C GLN A 31 -6.37 -5.08 16.14
N THR A 32 -7.00 -5.29 17.30
CA THR A 32 -6.45 -4.88 18.60
C THR A 32 -5.17 -5.63 18.92
N GLN A 33 -5.17 -6.96 18.80
CA GLN A 33 -3.97 -7.77 19.02
C GLN A 33 -2.85 -7.40 18.04
N PHE A 34 -3.19 -7.14 16.78
CA PHE A 34 -2.20 -6.71 15.80
C PHE A 34 -1.63 -5.32 16.11
N ALA A 35 -2.47 -4.38 16.55
CA ALA A 35 -2.02 -3.06 16.99
C ALA A 35 -1.05 -3.14 18.17
N GLU A 36 -1.33 -4.01 19.14
CA GLU A 36 -0.44 -4.30 20.28
C GLU A 36 0.91 -4.87 19.80
N ILE A 37 0.91 -5.84 18.88
CA ILE A 37 2.13 -6.42 18.29
C ILE A 37 2.98 -5.34 17.60
N LEU A 38 2.33 -4.44 16.86
CA LEU A 38 3.00 -3.36 16.14
C LEU A 38 3.41 -2.19 17.05
N GLY A 39 2.88 -2.12 18.28
CA GLY A 39 3.08 -0.99 19.20
C GLY A 39 2.48 0.31 18.67
N ILE A 40 1.28 0.25 18.09
CA ILE A 40 0.52 1.40 17.57
C ILE A 40 -0.94 1.35 18.06
N SER A 41 -1.74 2.36 17.74
CA SER A 41 -3.16 2.37 18.11
C SER A 41 -3.99 1.42 17.24
N GLN A 42 -5.05 0.84 17.82
CA GLN A 42 -6.05 0.08 17.05
C GLN A 42 -6.68 0.93 15.94
N GLN A 43 -6.92 2.23 16.21
CA GLN A 43 -7.44 3.16 15.22
C GLN A 43 -6.54 3.24 13.98
N THR A 44 -5.22 3.28 14.16
CA THR A 44 -4.27 3.28 13.05
C THR A 44 -4.38 2.01 12.21
N VAL A 45 -4.51 0.84 12.83
CA VAL A 45 -4.72 -0.42 12.11
C VAL A 45 -6.04 -0.39 11.33
N ASN A 46 -7.11 0.08 11.95
CA ASN A 46 -8.41 0.21 11.29
C ASN A 46 -8.36 1.16 10.09
N GLU A 47 -7.76 2.34 10.23
CA GLU A 47 -7.64 3.32 9.15
C GLU A 47 -6.81 2.78 7.97
N ILE A 48 -5.76 2.00 8.24
CA ILE A 48 -4.99 1.30 7.21
C ILE A 48 -5.86 0.28 6.48
N ILE A 49 -6.61 -0.56 7.22
CA ILE A 49 -7.50 -1.58 6.64
C ILE A 49 -8.60 -0.95 5.79
N GLN A 50 -9.16 0.18 6.23
CA GLN A 50 -10.18 0.93 5.49
C GLN A 50 -9.63 1.74 4.31
N GLY A 51 -8.30 1.73 4.08
CA GLY A 51 -7.67 2.52 3.01
C GLY A 51 -7.69 4.03 3.26
N GLN A 52 -7.91 4.46 4.50
CA GLN A 52 -7.98 5.87 4.89
C GLN A 52 -6.61 6.43 5.27
N GLN A 53 -5.67 5.57 5.68
CA GLN A 53 -4.30 5.95 5.98
C GLN A 53 -3.31 5.13 5.16
N PRO A 54 -2.32 5.77 4.50
CA PRO A 54 -1.28 5.05 3.79
C PRO A 54 -0.29 4.37 4.75
N ILE A 55 0.34 3.30 4.28
CA ILE A 55 1.49 2.68 4.93
C ILE A 55 2.70 3.61 4.82
N THR A 56 3.10 4.21 5.93
CA THR A 56 4.36 4.95 6.03
C THR A 56 5.57 4.01 6.13
N VAL A 57 6.78 4.56 5.99
CA VAL A 57 8.02 3.77 6.18
C VAL A 57 8.10 3.15 7.57
N ASP A 58 7.71 3.87 8.62
CA ASP A 58 7.69 3.35 10.00
C ASP A 58 6.73 2.16 10.13
N LEU A 59 5.51 2.30 9.59
CA LEU A 59 4.52 1.22 9.57
C LEU A 59 5.01 0.01 8.78
N ALA A 60 5.60 0.22 7.60
CA ALA A 60 6.17 -0.85 6.79
C ALA A 60 7.27 -1.63 7.54
N ILE A 61 8.12 -0.94 8.31
CA ILE A 61 9.15 -1.57 9.14
C ILE A 61 8.51 -2.39 10.26
N ARG A 62 7.52 -1.84 10.97
CA ARG A 62 6.80 -2.55 12.05
C ARG A 62 6.11 -3.81 11.54
N ILE A 63 5.32 -3.67 10.47
CA ILE A 63 4.57 -4.77 9.87
C ILE A 63 5.53 -5.83 9.32
N GLY A 64 6.56 -5.41 8.58
CA GLY A 64 7.55 -6.31 8.02
C GLY A 64 8.35 -7.08 9.08
N LYS A 65 8.58 -6.48 10.25
CA LYS A 65 9.20 -7.14 11.40
C LYS A 65 8.23 -8.11 12.10
N ALA A 66 6.98 -7.72 12.28
CA ALA A 66 5.95 -8.54 12.93
C ALA A 66 5.62 -9.80 12.10
N LEU A 67 5.55 -9.66 10.77
CA LEU A 67 5.17 -10.74 9.86
C LEU A 67 6.35 -11.47 9.21
N GLY A 68 7.60 -11.06 9.52
CA GLY A 68 8.81 -11.74 9.05
C GLY A 68 9.09 -11.64 7.54
N ASN A 69 8.41 -10.75 6.82
CA ASN A 69 8.53 -10.59 5.36
C ASN A 69 9.25 -9.30 4.92
N GLY A 70 9.64 -8.45 5.88
CA GLY A 70 10.40 -7.22 5.64
C GLY A 70 9.57 -6.06 5.07
N HIS A 71 10.09 -4.84 5.18
CA HIS A 71 9.36 -3.61 4.87
C HIS A 71 9.09 -3.38 3.37
N ARG A 72 9.92 -3.94 2.49
CA ARG A 72 9.87 -3.67 1.03
C ARG A 72 8.55 -4.11 0.41
N LEU A 73 7.98 -5.23 0.87
CA LEU A 73 6.69 -5.71 0.38
C LEU A 73 5.61 -4.63 0.57
N TRP A 74 5.51 -4.10 1.77
CA TRP A 74 4.50 -3.11 2.16
C TRP A 74 4.67 -1.77 1.44
N LEU A 75 5.91 -1.29 1.32
CA LEU A 75 6.20 -0.08 0.55
C LEU A 75 5.87 -0.23 -0.94
N ASN A 76 6.12 -1.40 -1.52
CA ASN A 76 5.79 -1.64 -2.92
C ASN A 76 4.27 -1.70 -3.15
N LEU A 77 3.51 -2.27 -2.21
CA LEU A 77 2.04 -2.25 -2.28
C LEU A 77 1.52 -0.82 -2.17
N GLN A 78 2.01 -0.04 -1.20
CA GLN A 78 1.60 1.35 -1.03
C GLN A 78 1.96 2.20 -2.25
N GLN A 79 3.16 2.05 -2.81
CA GLN A 79 3.58 2.80 -3.99
C GLN A 79 2.66 2.56 -5.18
N LYS A 80 2.16 1.33 -5.38
CA LYS A 80 1.21 1.04 -6.45
C LYS A 80 -0.11 1.79 -6.24
N VAL A 81 -0.63 1.82 -5.01
CA VAL A 81 -1.82 2.60 -4.63
C VAL A 81 -1.59 4.08 -4.90
N ASP A 82 -0.50 4.64 -4.37
CA ASP A 82 -0.19 6.06 -4.49
C ASP A 82 -0.09 6.50 -5.96
N VAL A 83 0.55 5.68 -6.80
CA VAL A 83 0.61 5.92 -8.25
C VAL A 83 -0.79 5.85 -8.85
N TRP A 84 -1.56 4.81 -8.56
CA TRP A 84 -2.91 4.67 -9.11
C TRP A 84 -3.84 5.83 -8.75
N ASP A 85 -3.84 6.25 -7.48
CA ASP A 85 -4.63 7.39 -6.99
C ASP A 85 -4.20 8.70 -7.64
N ALA A 86 -2.88 8.93 -7.76
CA ALA A 86 -2.35 10.12 -8.43
C ALA A 86 -2.80 10.19 -9.90
N TRP A 87 -2.81 9.04 -10.60
CA TRP A 87 -3.34 8.95 -11.96
C TRP A 87 -4.85 9.19 -12.02
N GLN A 88 -5.66 8.69 -11.07
CA GLN A 88 -7.11 8.96 -11.10
C GLN A 88 -7.43 10.44 -10.94
N VAL A 89 -6.65 11.17 -10.15
CA VAL A 89 -6.88 12.60 -9.87
C VAL A 89 -6.34 13.50 -10.98
N ASN A 90 -5.19 13.15 -11.56
CA ASN A 90 -4.43 14.05 -12.45
C ASN A 90 -4.30 13.52 -13.88
N GLU A 91 -5.15 12.60 -14.31
CA GLU A 91 -5.07 11.92 -15.63
C GLU A 91 -4.87 12.92 -16.78
N GLU A 92 -5.75 13.92 -16.90
CA GLU A 92 -5.69 14.91 -17.98
C GLU A 92 -4.42 15.79 -17.94
N GLU A 93 -3.84 16.00 -16.76
CA GLU A 93 -2.61 16.78 -16.61
C GLU A 93 -1.41 15.95 -17.07
N TYR A 94 -1.35 14.68 -16.67
CA TYR A 94 -0.29 13.76 -17.07
C TYR A 94 -0.32 13.44 -18.56
N GLU A 95 -1.49 13.33 -19.20
CA GLU A 95 -1.60 13.15 -20.64
C GLU A 95 -1.04 14.33 -21.46
N LYS A 96 -1.02 15.54 -20.88
CA LYS A 96 -0.44 16.74 -21.52
C LYS A 96 1.09 16.79 -21.41
N VAL A 97 1.70 15.96 -20.56
CA VAL A 97 3.16 15.92 -20.40
C VAL A 97 3.80 15.30 -21.64
N LEU A 98 4.62 16.08 -22.33
CA LEU A 98 5.33 15.61 -23.52
C LEU A 98 6.48 14.67 -23.14
N THR A 99 6.57 13.52 -23.81
CA THR A 99 7.71 12.62 -23.69
C THR A 99 8.93 13.25 -24.38
N VAL A 100 10.05 13.33 -23.66
CA VAL A 100 11.26 14.03 -24.13
C VAL A 100 12.30 13.07 -24.74
N VAL A 101 12.17 11.76 -24.52
CA VAL A 101 13.18 10.74 -24.89
C VAL A 101 12.62 9.62 -25.76
#